data_AF-A0A1Q5Q4R0-F1
#
_entry.id   AF-A0A1Q5Q4R0-F1
#
_cell.length_a   1.000
_cell.length_b   1.000
_cell.length_c   1.000
_cell.angle_alpha   90.00
_cell.angle_beta   90.00
_cell.angle_gamma   90.00
#
_symmetry.space_group_name_H-M   'P 1'
#
loop_
_entity.id
_entity.type
_entity.pdbx_description
1 polymer ?
#
loop_
_entity_poly.entity_id
_entity_poly.type
_entity_poly.pdbx_seq_one_letter_code
_entity_poly.pdbx_strand_id
1 'polypeptide(L)'
;MFVLTADQIDSGSNPDRVPEATRALNALAPTLAFERTVGDEFQGAFDKGEAVVAALLALIEMDCWHIGVGVGEIDTPLPKHSREGDGPAFRSAREAVERAKRQRQPAIEGAPDAQAVLRLMNALLAGRTERQWEIAALAETLSGADIAAKLDIAPQTVSDVLKAGHAKEIAEARPTLARLLESA
;
A
#
# COMPACT_ATOMS: atom_id res chain seq x y z
N MET A 1 8.60 11.84 7.60
CA MET A 1 8.21 10.47 7.99
C MET A 1 6.84 10.17 7.42
N PHE A 2 6.54 8.89 7.23
CA PHE A 2 5.26 8.45 6.70
C PHE A 2 4.60 7.49 7.67
N VAL A 3 3.50 7.91 8.29
CA VAL A 3 2.68 7.02 9.12
C VAL A 3 1.59 6.42 8.24
N LEU A 4 1.46 5.11 8.25
CA LEU A 4 0.38 4.40 7.57
C LEU A 4 -0.54 3.79 8.62
N THR A 5 -1.83 4.10 8.50
CA THR A 5 -2.91 3.51 9.29
C THR A 5 -3.85 2.77 8.35
N ALA A 6 -4.23 1.56 8.72
CA ALA A 6 -5.22 0.78 7.98
C ALA A 6 -6.27 0.19 8.93
N ASP A 7 -7.49 0.09 8.43
CA ASP A 7 -8.68 -0.34 9.16
C ASP A 7 -9.47 -1.32 8.29
N GLN A 8 -9.82 -2.48 8.83
CA GLN A 8 -10.39 -3.56 8.02
C GLN A 8 -11.85 -3.27 7.64
N ILE A 9 -12.17 -3.45 6.36
CA ILE A 9 -13.53 -3.28 5.87
C ILE A 9 -14.41 -4.42 6.37
N ASP A 10 -15.59 -4.08 6.92
CA ASP A 10 -16.64 -5.01 7.35
C ASP A 10 -16.13 -6.16 8.26
N SER A 11 -15.21 -5.86 9.18
CA SER A 11 -14.57 -6.84 10.07
C SER A 11 -15.53 -7.65 10.95
N GLY A 12 -16.70 -7.10 11.27
CA GLY A 12 -17.74 -7.82 12.02
C GLY A 12 -18.35 -9.00 11.26
N SER A 13 -18.18 -9.07 9.94
CA SER A 13 -18.72 -10.12 9.06
C SER A 13 -17.64 -10.96 8.37
N ASN A 14 -16.36 -10.61 8.55
CA ASN A 14 -15.24 -11.22 7.87
C ASN A 14 -14.18 -11.73 8.84
N PRO A 15 -13.35 -12.71 8.45
CA PRO A 15 -12.21 -13.13 9.26
C PRO A 15 -11.22 -11.98 9.52
N ASP A 16 -10.56 -12.02 10.68
CA ASP A 16 -9.53 -11.06 11.05
C ASP A 16 -8.27 -11.19 10.16
N ARG A 17 -7.97 -10.16 9.37
CA ARG A 17 -6.85 -10.10 8.41
C ARG A 17 -5.65 -9.30 8.92
N VAL A 18 -5.76 -8.64 10.08
CA VAL A 18 -4.67 -7.81 10.62
C VAL A 18 -3.38 -8.60 10.83
N PRO A 19 -3.36 -9.85 11.35
CA PRO A 19 -2.12 -10.60 11.50
C PRO A 19 -1.41 -10.87 10.17
N GLU A 20 -2.16 -11.06 9.09
CA GLU A 20 -1.61 -11.27 7.75
C GLU A 20 -1.00 -9.97 7.21
N ALA A 21 -1.76 -8.87 7.25
CA ALA A 21 -1.31 -7.57 6.75
C ALA A 21 -0.09 -7.05 7.52
N THR A 22 -0.12 -7.08 8.86
CA THR A 22 1.01 -6.60 9.68
C THR A 22 2.29 -7.41 9.45
N ARG A 23 2.20 -8.74 9.25
CA ARG A 23 3.37 -9.55 8.87
C ARG A 23 3.95 -9.12 7.52
N ALA A 24 3.10 -8.91 6.51
CA ALA A 24 3.52 -8.48 5.19
C ALA A 24 4.21 -7.11 5.23
N LEU A 25 3.63 -6.14 5.95
CA LEU A 25 4.19 -4.79 6.06
C LEU A 25 5.46 -4.73 6.92
N ASN A 26 5.56 -5.53 7.99
CA ASN A 26 6.77 -5.59 8.80
C ASN A 26 7.96 -6.22 8.06
N ALA A 27 7.72 -7.03 7.02
CA ALA A 27 8.78 -7.52 6.13
C ALA A 27 9.42 -6.40 5.28
N LEU A 28 8.77 -5.24 5.17
CA LEU A 28 9.28 -4.05 4.47
C LEU A 28 10.22 -3.19 5.35
N ALA A 29 10.66 -3.71 6.50
CA ALA A 29 11.57 -3.06 7.44
C ALA A 29 11.14 -1.62 7.84
N PRO A 30 9.93 -1.45 8.41
CA PRO A 30 9.45 -0.14 8.84
C PRO A 30 10.32 0.44 9.97
N THR A 31 10.34 1.77 10.05
CA THR A 31 10.98 2.51 11.15
C THR A 31 10.24 2.32 12.46
N LEU A 32 8.90 2.26 12.41
CA LEU A 32 8.04 1.82 13.52
C LEU A 32 7.21 0.64 13.04
N ALA A 33 7.36 -0.50 13.72
CA ALA A 33 6.65 -1.72 13.39
C ALA A 33 5.12 -1.51 13.30
N PHE A 34 4.51 -2.20 12.35
CA PHE A 34 3.05 -2.26 12.22
C PHE A 34 2.49 -3.12 13.35
N GLU A 35 1.69 -2.48 14.20
CA GLU A 35 1.04 -3.09 15.36
C GLU A 35 -0.45 -2.75 15.33
N ARG A 36 -1.27 -3.69 15.80
CA ARG A 36 -2.70 -3.45 16.01
C ARG A 36 -2.88 -2.35 17.05
N THR A 37 -3.72 -1.36 16.75
CA THR A 37 -4.05 -0.27 17.67
C THR A 37 -5.30 -0.64 18.44
N VAL A 38 -6.47 -0.52 17.81
CA VAL A 38 -7.78 -0.82 18.40
C VAL A 38 -8.63 -1.60 17.42
N GLY A 39 -9.32 -2.64 17.90
CA GLY A 39 -10.18 -3.45 17.05
C GLY A 39 -9.40 -4.05 15.89
N ASP A 40 -9.83 -3.75 14.68
CA ASP A 40 -9.32 -4.14 13.38
C ASP A 40 -8.39 -3.10 12.71
N GLU A 41 -8.08 -2.02 13.43
CA GLU A 41 -7.12 -1.00 13.01
C GLU A 41 -5.68 -1.38 13.40
N PHE A 42 -4.73 -1.06 12.53
CA PHE A 42 -3.31 -1.15 12.81
C PHE A 42 -2.55 0.04 12.20
N GLN A 43 -1.38 0.35 12.76
CA GLN A 43 -0.54 1.44 12.25
C GLN A 43 0.95 1.16 12.40
N GLY A 44 1.75 1.81 11.56
CA GLY A 44 3.22 1.76 11.55
C GLY A 44 3.80 2.95 10.81
N ALA A 45 5.12 3.06 10.74
CA ALA A 45 5.77 4.17 10.06
C ALA A 45 6.99 3.76 9.24
N PHE A 46 7.18 4.44 8.11
CA PHE A 46 8.34 4.34 7.24
C PHE A 46 9.06 5.69 7.14
N ASP A 47 10.35 5.64 6.80
CA ASP A 47 11.21 6.78 6.48
C ASP A 47 11.55 6.89 4.98
N LYS A 48 11.11 5.91 4.17
CA LYS A 48 11.34 5.84 2.71
C LYS A 48 10.04 5.82 1.92
N GLY A 49 9.99 6.59 0.84
CA GLY A 49 8.82 6.64 -0.04
C GLY A 49 8.54 5.29 -0.71
N GLU A 50 9.57 4.56 -1.14
CA GLU A 50 9.40 3.27 -1.81
C GLU A 50 8.74 2.22 -0.91
N ALA A 51 9.07 2.22 0.38
CA ALA A 51 8.47 1.30 1.36
C ALA A 51 6.98 1.60 1.57
N VAL A 52 6.59 2.87 1.56
CA VAL A 52 5.17 3.30 1.61
C VAL A 52 4.44 2.82 0.36
N VAL A 53 5.03 2.97 -0.83
CA VAL A 53 4.41 2.52 -2.09
C VAL A 53 4.24 1.00 -2.11
N ALA A 54 5.23 0.25 -1.67
CA ALA A 54 5.13 -1.21 -1.54
C ALA A 54 4.01 -1.62 -0.56
N ALA A 55 3.92 -0.94 0.59
CA ALA A 55 2.86 -1.17 1.57
C ALA A 55 1.46 -0.86 1.01
N LEU A 56 1.31 0.25 0.30
CA LEU A 56 0.04 0.63 -0.35
C LEU A 56 -0.40 -0.44 -1.36
N LEU A 57 0.51 -0.92 -2.21
CA LEU A 57 0.18 -1.95 -3.20
C LEU A 57 -0.22 -3.27 -2.55
N ALA A 58 0.49 -3.70 -1.50
CA ALA A 58 0.16 -4.92 -0.77
C ALA A 58 -1.24 -4.85 -0.13
N LEU A 59 -1.61 -3.71 0.45
CA LEU A 59 -2.93 -3.54 1.06
C LEU A 59 -4.04 -3.37 0.02
N ILE A 60 -3.77 -2.72 -1.12
CA ILE A 60 -4.72 -2.62 -2.24
C ILE A 60 -4.99 -4.01 -2.84
N GLU A 61 -3.97 -4.85 -2.99
CA GLU A 61 -4.13 -6.23 -3.49
C GLU A 61 -4.99 -7.08 -2.54
N MET A 62 -4.88 -6.88 -1.23
CA MET A 62 -5.73 -7.56 -0.24
C MET A 62 -7.21 -7.13 -0.27
N ASP A 63 -7.53 -5.98 -0.87
CA ASP A 63 -8.87 -5.43 -1.12
C ASP A 63 -9.85 -5.49 0.08
N CYS A 64 -9.34 -5.32 1.29
CA CYS A 64 -10.15 -5.37 2.52
C CYS A 64 -9.76 -4.29 3.54
N TRP A 65 -9.13 -3.20 3.08
CA TRP A 65 -8.59 -2.16 3.94
C TRP A 65 -9.05 -0.76 3.53
N HIS A 66 -9.47 0.04 4.51
CA HIS A 66 -9.37 1.48 4.42
C HIS A 66 -7.93 1.89 4.74
N ILE A 67 -7.29 2.64 3.84
CA ILE A 67 -5.85 2.91 3.93
C ILE A 67 -5.62 4.42 3.98
N GLY A 68 -4.97 4.88 5.05
CA GLY A 68 -4.58 6.27 5.25
C GLY A 68 -3.07 6.40 5.44
N VAL A 69 -2.47 7.40 4.80
CA VAL A 69 -1.06 7.77 4.99
C VAL A 69 -0.98 9.23 5.43
N GLY A 70 -0.27 9.49 6.50
CA GLY A 70 0.08 10.84 6.95
C GLY A 70 1.55 11.13 6.68
N VAL A 71 1.81 12.25 6.00
CA VAL A 71 3.15 12.78 5.80
C VAL A 71 3.44 13.88 6.81
N GLY A 72 4.58 13.79 7.48
CA GLY A 72 5.02 14.86 8.38
C GLY A 72 6.10 14.43 9.36
N GLU A 73 6.28 15.25 10.41
CA GLU A 73 7.14 14.96 11.54
C GLU A 73 6.48 13.97 12.51
N ILE A 74 7.32 13.21 13.21
CA ILE A 74 6.95 12.37 14.35
C ILE A 74 7.73 12.89 15.55
N ASP A 75 7.11 12.95 16.71
CA ASP A 75 7.75 13.43 17.93
C ASP A 75 8.92 12.50 18.31
N THR A 76 10.03 13.10 18.75
CA THR A 76 11.25 12.37 19.10
C THR A 76 11.55 12.46 20.60
N PRO A 77 12.17 11.41 21.21
CA PRO A 77 12.63 10.16 20.59
C PRO A 77 11.47 9.27 20.11
N LEU A 78 11.71 8.48 19.06
CA LEU A 78 10.70 7.56 18.54
C LEU A 78 10.27 6.55 19.63
N PRO A 79 8.97 6.24 19.74
CA PRO A 79 8.47 5.27 20.70
C PRO A 79 8.91 3.85 20.33
N LYS A 80 8.78 2.92 21.28
CA LYS A 80 8.99 1.49 21.00
C LYS A 80 7.83 0.87 20.22
N HIS A 81 6.61 1.36 20.46
CA HIS A 81 5.38 0.85 19.89
C HIS A 81 4.71 1.94 19.06
N SER A 82 4.21 1.60 17.87
CA SER A 82 3.58 2.58 16.97
C SER A 82 2.33 3.20 17.58
N ARG A 83 1.58 2.47 18.42
CA ARG A 83 0.40 2.96 19.16
C ARG A 83 0.71 4.06 20.18
N GLU A 84 1.97 4.22 20.56
CA GLU A 84 2.45 5.25 21.50
C GLU A 84 2.99 6.49 20.77
N GLY A 85 3.03 6.46 19.43
CA GLY A 85 3.52 7.56 18.62
C GLY A 85 2.55 8.74 18.54
N ASP A 86 3.11 9.94 18.53
CA ASP A 86 2.40 11.20 18.30
C ASP A 86 3.22 12.08 17.35
N GLY A 87 2.61 13.16 16.87
CA GLY A 87 3.18 14.12 15.96
C GLY A 87 2.26 14.39 14.76
N PRO A 88 2.60 15.42 13.94
CA PRO A 88 1.83 15.75 12.75
C PRO A 88 1.53 14.56 11.83
N ALA A 89 2.51 13.67 11.60
CA ALA A 89 2.32 12.51 10.71
C ALA A 89 1.23 11.55 11.22
N PHE A 90 1.17 11.27 12.54
CA PHE A 90 0.15 10.40 13.13
C PHE A 90 -1.25 11.01 13.02
N ARG A 91 -1.39 12.32 13.29
CA ARG A 91 -2.68 13.02 13.16
C ARG A 91 -3.14 13.05 11.70
N SER A 92 -2.25 13.35 10.77
CA SER A 92 -2.53 13.31 9.34
C SER A 92 -2.89 11.90 8.86
N ALA A 93 -2.26 10.85 9.36
CA ALA A 93 -2.62 9.46 9.00
C ALA A 93 -4.03 9.09 9.48
N ARG A 94 -4.42 9.55 10.68
CA ARG A 94 -5.78 9.38 11.20
C ARG A 94 -6.82 10.14 10.36
N GLU A 95 -6.52 11.37 9.96
CA GLU A 95 -7.38 12.12 9.03
C GLU A 95 -7.49 11.42 7.66
N ALA A 96 -6.38 10.88 7.17
CA ALA A 96 -6.31 10.15 5.91
C ALA A 96 -7.18 8.88 5.95
N VAL A 97 -7.07 8.02 6.97
CA VAL A 97 -7.84 6.77 7.03
C VAL A 97 -9.34 7.05 7.17
N GLU A 98 -9.72 8.09 7.91
CA GLU A 98 -11.11 8.53 8.01
C GLU A 98 -11.62 9.09 6.67
N ARG A 99 -10.78 9.79 5.91
CA ARG A 99 -11.12 10.19 4.52
C ARG A 99 -11.26 8.96 3.62
N ALA A 100 -10.41 7.95 3.78
CA ALA A 100 -10.46 6.71 3.02
C ALA A 100 -11.75 5.91 3.28
N LYS A 101 -12.20 5.85 4.54
CA LYS A 101 -13.51 5.28 4.93
C LYS A 101 -14.67 5.95 4.19
N ARG A 102 -14.69 7.28 4.17
CA ARG A 102 -15.75 8.07 3.52
C ARG A 102 -15.74 7.94 1.99
N GLN A 103 -14.55 7.94 1.38
CA GLN A 103 -14.41 7.96 -0.09
C GLN A 103 -14.30 6.55 -0.71
N ARG A 104 -14.11 5.52 0.11
CA ARG A 104 -13.80 4.14 -0.31
C ARG A 104 -12.59 4.09 -1.27
N GLN A 105 -11.56 4.89 -0.97
CA GLN A 105 -10.31 4.98 -1.74
C GLN A 105 -9.16 5.29 -0.79
N PRO A 106 -7.93 4.80 -1.04
CA PRO A 106 -6.76 5.19 -0.27
C PRO A 106 -6.52 6.70 -0.26
N ALA A 107 -6.02 7.21 0.86
CA ALA A 107 -5.80 8.64 1.07
C ALA A 107 -4.41 8.93 1.68
N ILE A 108 -3.81 10.05 1.27
CA ILE A 108 -2.58 10.64 1.75
C ILE A 108 -2.88 12.07 2.18
N GLU A 109 -2.58 12.41 3.43
CA GLU A 109 -2.55 13.78 3.95
C GLU A 109 -1.10 14.31 4.00
N GLY A 110 -0.93 15.61 3.74
CA GLY A 110 0.38 16.27 3.74
C GLY A 110 1.16 16.19 2.42
N ALA A 111 0.71 15.41 1.44
CA ALA A 111 1.36 15.29 0.13
C ALA A 111 0.33 15.24 -1.03
N PRO A 112 -0.23 16.39 -1.45
CA PRO A 112 -1.34 16.44 -2.43
C PRO A 112 -0.96 15.89 -3.81
N ASP A 113 0.27 16.10 -4.28
CA ASP A 113 0.73 15.56 -5.56
C ASP A 113 0.86 14.03 -5.52
N ALA A 114 1.38 13.49 -4.40
CA ALA A 114 1.40 12.06 -4.13
C ALA A 114 -0.02 11.47 -4.08
N GLN A 115 -0.96 12.16 -3.42
CA GLN A 115 -2.38 11.77 -3.41
C GLN A 115 -2.98 11.68 -4.82
N ALA A 116 -2.67 12.64 -5.70
CA ALA A 116 -3.18 12.63 -7.07
C ALA A 116 -2.69 11.40 -7.85
N VAL A 117 -1.40 11.06 -7.73
CA VAL A 117 -0.82 9.86 -8.35
C VAL A 117 -1.40 8.58 -7.74
N LEU A 118 -1.51 8.49 -6.42
CA LEU A 118 -2.11 7.33 -5.74
C LEU A 118 -3.55 7.11 -6.20
N ARG A 119 -4.34 8.17 -6.38
CA ARG A 119 -5.72 8.07 -6.89
C ARG A 119 -5.75 7.47 -8.30
N LEU A 120 -4.86 7.89 -9.19
CA LEU A 120 -4.77 7.33 -10.54
C LEU A 120 -4.32 5.87 -10.51
N MET A 121 -3.30 5.53 -9.70
CA MET A 121 -2.86 4.15 -9.52
C MET A 121 -4.00 3.28 -8.99
N ASN A 122 -4.70 3.70 -7.95
CA ASN A 122 -5.82 2.96 -7.38
C ASN A 122 -6.93 2.74 -8.40
N ALA A 123 -7.24 3.72 -9.25
CA ALA A 123 -8.24 3.57 -10.31
C ALA A 123 -7.87 2.49 -11.33
N LEU A 124 -6.59 2.32 -11.65
CA LEU A 124 -6.10 1.25 -12.54
C LEU A 124 -6.05 -0.11 -11.83
N LEU A 125 -5.87 -0.13 -10.51
CA LEU A 125 -5.74 -1.34 -9.71
C LEU A 125 -7.08 -1.91 -9.23
N ALA A 126 -8.11 -1.07 -9.06
CA ALA A 126 -9.40 -1.45 -8.45
C ALA A 126 -10.18 -2.58 -9.16
N GLY A 127 -9.77 -2.94 -10.39
CA GLY A 127 -10.36 -4.05 -11.14
C GLY A 127 -9.38 -5.18 -11.47
N ARG A 128 -8.18 -5.18 -10.89
CA ARG A 128 -7.20 -6.23 -11.19
C ARG A 128 -7.68 -7.57 -10.67
N THR A 129 -7.63 -8.58 -11.53
CA THR A 129 -7.92 -9.97 -11.15
C THR A 129 -6.75 -10.58 -10.40
N GLU A 130 -7.00 -11.64 -9.62
CA GLU A 130 -5.94 -12.44 -8.96
C GLU A 130 -4.86 -12.87 -9.96
N ARG A 131 -5.27 -13.27 -11.17
CA ARG A 131 -4.35 -13.67 -12.23
C ARG A 131 -3.46 -12.52 -12.72
N GLN A 132 -4.01 -11.30 -12.78
CA GLN A 132 -3.25 -10.11 -13.15
C GLN A 132 -2.26 -9.71 -12.05
N TRP A 133 -2.64 -9.83 -10.78
CA TRP A 133 -1.75 -9.63 -9.64
C TRP A 133 -0.60 -10.64 -9.64
N GLU A 134 -0.92 -11.94 -9.76
CA GLU A 134 0.07 -13.02 -9.80
C GLU A 134 1.11 -12.82 -10.91
N ILE A 135 0.65 -12.56 -12.14
CA ILE A 135 1.56 -12.38 -13.29
C ILE A 135 2.36 -11.08 -13.16
N ALA A 136 1.77 -9.99 -12.64
CA ALA A 136 2.49 -8.75 -12.39
C ALA A 136 3.59 -8.94 -11.31
N ALA A 137 3.31 -9.67 -10.23
CA ALA A 137 4.28 -9.96 -9.19
C ALA A 137 5.46 -10.80 -9.71
N LEU A 138 5.20 -11.79 -10.57
CA LEU A 138 6.28 -12.57 -11.20
C LEU A 138 7.13 -11.70 -12.14
N ALA A 139 6.52 -10.74 -12.85
CA ALA A 139 7.22 -9.83 -13.75
C ALA A 139 8.18 -8.85 -13.06
N GLU A 140 8.13 -8.74 -11.72
CA GLU A 140 9.13 -7.98 -10.96
C GLU A 140 10.52 -8.65 -11.00
N THR A 141 10.59 -9.97 -11.22
CA THR A 141 11.84 -10.75 -11.12
C THR A 141 12.11 -11.66 -12.30
N LEU A 142 11.10 -11.98 -13.11
CA LEU A 142 11.19 -12.92 -14.22
C LEU A 142 10.88 -12.25 -15.56
N SER A 143 11.47 -12.79 -16.63
CA SER A 143 11.09 -12.39 -17.99
C SER A 143 9.72 -12.95 -18.37
N GLY A 144 9.04 -12.35 -19.36
CA GLY A 144 7.76 -12.87 -19.85
C GLY A 144 7.84 -14.32 -20.37
N ALA A 145 8.98 -14.73 -20.92
CA ALA A 145 9.22 -16.10 -21.37
C ALA A 145 9.35 -17.07 -20.19
N ASP A 146 10.03 -16.67 -19.12
CA ASP A 146 10.18 -17.49 -17.91
C ASP A 146 8.84 -17.63 -17.16
N ILE A 147 8.03 -16.57 -17.14
CA ILE A 147 6.67 -16.60 -16.59
C ILE A 147 5.80 -17.58 -17.39
N ALA A 148 5.86 -17.49 -18.72
CA ALA A 148 5.11 -18.36 -19.62
C ALA A 148 5.45 -19.84 -19.38
N ALA A 149 6.74 -20.16 -19.27
CA ALA A 149 7.22 -21.51 -18.96
C ALA A 149 6.81 -21.96 -17.54
N LYS A 150 6.93 -21.09 -16.53
CA LYS A 150 6.57 -21.39 -15.14
C LYS A 150 5.08 -21.70 -14.97
N LEU A 151 4.23 -20.98 -15.72
CA LEU A 151 2.77 -21.07 -15.60
C LEU A 151 2.13 -21.96 -16.67
N ASP A 152 2.93 -22.58 -17.54
CA ASP A 152 2.49 -23.40 -18.69
C ASP A 152 1.45 -22.69 -19.57
N ILE A 153 1.74 -21.45 -19.97
CA ILE A 153 0.91 -20.63 -20.85
C ILE A 153 1.71 -20.04 -22.00
N ALA A 154 1.03 -19.52 -23.04
CA ALA A 154 1.71 -18.86 -24.14
C ALA A 154 2.34 -17.51 -23.69
N PRO A 155 3.53 -17.13 -24.20
CA PRO A 155 4.14 -15.81 -23.93
C PRO A 155 3.23 -14.62 -24.28
N GLN A 156 2.39 -14.78 -25.31
CA GLN A 156 1.39 -13.78 -25.66
C GLN A 156 0.35 -13.58 -24.55
N THR A 157 -0.07 -14.66 -23.89
CA THR A 157 -1.01 -14.59 -22.76
C THR A 157 -0.42 -13.79 -21.60
N VAL A 158 0.88 -13.96 -21.30
CA VAL A 158 1.56 -13.14 -20.28
C VAL A 158 1.50 -11.66 -20.65
N SER A 159 1.83 -11.34 -21.90
CA SER A 159 1.81 -9.95 -22.40
C SER A 159 0.42 -9.33 -22.35
N ASP A 160 -0.61 -10.07 -22.75
CA ASP A 160 -1.99 -9.61 -22.73
C ASP A 160 -2.50 -9.39 -21.30
N VAL A 161 -2.15 -10.28 -20.36
CA VAL A 161 -2.49 -10.12 -18.93
C VAL A 161 -1.81 -8.90 -18.33
N LEU A 162 -0.50 -8.71 -18.56
CA LEU A 162 0.24 -7.55 -18.07
C LEU A 162 -0.32 -6.24 -18.61
N LYS A 163 -0.67 -6.21 -19.90
CA LYS A 163 -1.29 -5.04 -20.53
C LYS A 163 -2.69 -4.76 -19.97
N ALA A 164 -3.54 -5.78 -19.86
CA ALA A 164 -4.88 -5.65 -19.30
C ALA A 164 -4.87 -5.22 -17.82
N GLY A 165 -3.81 -5.60 -17.08
CA GLY A 165 -3.59 -5.17 -15.71
C GLY A 165 -2.84 -3.85 -15.56
N HIS A 166 -2.53 -3.12 -16.64
CA HIS A 166 -1.75 -1.86 -16.57
C HIS A 166 -0.40 -2.00 -15.86
N ALA A 167 0.29 -3.13 -16.05
CA ALA A 167 1.51 -3.44 -15.32
C ALA A 167 2.62 -2.41 -15.57
N LYS A 168 2.74 -1.92 -16.81
CA LYS A 168 3.74 -0.92 -17.19
C LYS A 168 3.46 0.43 -16.53
N GLU A 169 2.23 0.92 -16.61
CA GLU A 169 1.80 2.19 -16.04
C GLU A 169 2.01 2.19 -14.52
N ILE A 170 1.67 1.08 -13.84
CA ILE A 170 1.91 0.94 -12.42
C ILE A 170 3.40 0.89 -12.10
N ALA A 171 4.21 0.15 -12.86
CA ALA A 171 5.66 0.09 -12.64
C ALA A 171 6.32 1.48 -12.78
N GLU A 172 5.91 2.28 -13.76
CA GLU A 172 6.43 3.65 -13.97
C GLU A 172 5.90 4.65 -12.92
N ALA A 173 4.68 4.47 -12.43
CA ALA A 173 4.07 5.34 -11.42
C ALA A 173 4.68 5.15 -10.02
N ARG A 174 5.08 3.92 -9.64
CA ARG A 174 5.66 3.62 -8.32
C ARG A 174 6.83 4.53 -7.91
N PRO A 175 7.93 4.65 -8.67
CA PRO A 175 9.04 5.53 -8.30
C PRO A 175 8.66 7.01 -8.35
N THR A 176 7.65 7.38 -9.13
CA THR A 176 7.13 8.76 -9.15
C THR A 176 6.37 9.07 -7.86
N LEU A 177 5.49 8.18 -7.41
CA LEU A 177 4.79 8.31 -6.14
C LEU A 177 5.77 8.36 -4.96
N ALA A 178 6.78 7.50 -4.95
CA ALA A 178 7.82 7.50 -3.91
C ALA A 178 8.54 8.85 -3.82
N ARG A 179 9.02 9.40 -4.96
CA ARG A 179 9.67 10.72 -4.98
C ARG A 179 8.76 11.85 -4.54
N LEU A 180 7.48 11.82 -4.91
CA LEU A 180 6.50 12.83 -4.51
C LEU A 180 6.20 12.79 -3.00
N LEU A 181 6.21 11.60 -2.39
CA LEU A 181 6.13 11.45 -0.95
C LEU A 181 7.36 12.06 -0.27
N GLU A 182 8.56 11.83 -0.81
CA GLU A 182 9.81 12.34 -0.24
C GLU A 182 10.04 13.84 -0.44
N SER A 183 9.36 14.46 -1.41
CA SER A 183 9.46 15.90 -1.68
C SER A 183 8.41 16.75 -0.95
N ALA A 184 7.52 16.13 -0.18
CA ALA A 184 6.40 16.79 0.50
C ALA A 184 6.77 17.44 1.83
#